data_AF-A0A8D5FER4-F1
#
_entry.id   AF-A0A8D5FER4-F1
#
_cell.length_a   1.000
_cell.length_b   1.000
_cell.length_c   1.000
_cell.angle_alpha   90.00
_cell.angle_beta   90.00
_cell.angle_gamma   90.00
#
_symmetry.space_group_name_H-M   'P 1'
#
loop_
_entity.id
_entity.type
_entity.pdbx_description
1 polymer ?
#
loop_
_entity_poly.entity_id
_entity_poly.type
_entity_poly.pdbx_seq_one_letter_code
_entity_poly.pdbx_strand_id
1 'polypeptide(L)'
;MKTQIELARQGVITREMRCVAEDEGFIPEEIRKRVAEGKVVIPCNPVRPNQKTCGIGEGLRTKVNASIGTSSDIVDVELELRKAKIAEEEHVDTLMELSAGGILI
;
A
#
# COMPACT_ATOMS: atom_id res chain seq x y z
N MET A 1 3.29 3.86 19.01
CA MET A 1 2.16 4.14 18.11
C MET A 1 1.49 2.81 17.76
N LYS A 2 0.16 2.74 17.69
CA LYS A 2 -0.55 1.48 17.41
C LYS A 2 -0.68 1.24 15.90
N THR A 3 -0.60 -0.01 15.49
CA THR A 3 -0.81 -0.49 14.12
C THR A 3 -2.30 -0.64 13.80
N GLN A 4 -2.64 -0.77 12.51
CA GLN A 4 -4.02 -0.98 12.08
C GLN A 4 -4.64 -2.24 12.68
N ILE A 5 -3.88 -3.33 12.82
CA ILE A 5 -4.38 -4.58 13.42
C ILE A 5 -4.65 -4.45 14.92
N GLU A 6 -3.81 -3.73 15.66
CA GLU A 6 -4.02 -3.49 17.09
C GLU A 6 -5.26 -2.62 17.33
N LEU A 7 -5.44 -1.57 16.52
CA LEU A 7 -6.62 -0.70 16.58
C LEU A 7 -7.88 -1.46 16.17
N ALA A 8 -7.81 -2.27 15.12
CA ALA A 8 -8.92 -3.11 14.68
C ALA A 8 -9.37 -4.05 15.80
N ARG A 9 -8.44 -4.76 16.47
CA ARG A 9 -8.74 -5.67 17.58
C ARG A 9 -9.32 -4.97 18.81
N GLN A 10 -9.07 -3.67 18.97
CA GLN A 10 -9.67 -2.82 20.00
C GLN A 10 -11.07 -2.28 19.61
N GLY A 11 -11.60 -2.68 18.45
CA GLY A 11 -12.89 -2.19 17.94
C GLY A 11 -12.83 -0.79 17.35
N VAL A 12 -11.63 -0.24 17.11
CA VAL A 12 -11.46 1.11 16.56
C VAL A 12 -11.50 1.06 15.04
N ILE A 13 -12.42 1.82 14.43
CA ILE A 13 -12.47 2.07 12.99
C ILE A 13 -11.61 3.30 12.68
N THR A 14 -10.48 3.09 12.02
CA THR A 14 -9.54 4.16 11.63
C THR A 14 -9.99 4.88 10.36
N ARG A 15 -9.34 6.00 10.04
CA ARG A 15 -9.55 6.70 8.75
C ARG A 15 -9.19 5.78 7.58
N GLU A 16 -8.09 5.04 7.70
CA GLU A 16 -7.60 4.16 6.64
C GLU A 16 -8.60 3.04 6.35
N MET A 17 -9.21 2.44 7.39
CA MET A 17 -10.26 1.44 7.21
C MET A 17 -11.49 1.99 6.49
N ARG A 18 -11.88 3.25 6.75
CA ARG A 18 -12.98 3.91 6.03
C ARG A 18 -12.64 4.14 4.56
N CYS A 19 -11.44 4.60 4.26
CA CYS A 19 -11.00 4.81 2.89
C CYS A 19 -10.97 3.49 2.10
N VAL A 20 -10.47 2.40 2.70
CA VAL A 20 -10.51 1.08 2.05
C VAL A 20 -11.95 0.60 1.85
N ALA A 21 -12.83 0.81 2.83
CA ALA A 21 -14.22 0.43 2.71
C ALA A 21 -14.92 1.16 1.56
N GLU A 22 -14.64 2.45 1.40
CA GLU A 22 -15.15 3.27 0.29
C GLU A 22 -14.61 2.82 -1.08
N ASP A 23 -13.29 2.57 -1.20
CA ASP A 23 -12.66 2.11 -2.46
C ASP A 23 -13.17 0.72 -2.90
N GLU A 24 -13.49 -0.14 -1.94
CA GLU A 24 -13.85 -1.54 -2.17
C GLU A 24 -15.37 -1.80 -2.13
N GLY A 25 -16.18 -0.80 -1.80
CA GLY A 25 -17.65 -0.95 -1.68
C GLY A 25 -18.10 -1.77 -0.47
N PHE A 26 -17.35 -1.74 0.63
CA PHE A 26 -17.70 -2.38 1.91
C PHE A 26 -18.19 -1.36 2.93
N ILE A 27 -18.81 -1.83 4.03
CA ILE A 27 -18.99 -0.98 5.21
C ILE A 27 -17.71 -0.97 6.07
N PRO A 28 -17.35 0.13 6.76
CA PRO A 28 -16.10 0.22 7.52
C PRO A 28 -15.91 -0.87 8.59
N GLU A 29 -17.00 -1.35 9.20
CA GLU A 29 -16.95 -2.41 10.21
C GLU A 29 -16.54 -3.77 9.62
N GLU A 30 -16.90 -4.07 8.36
CA GLU A 30 -16.47 -5.29 7.67
C GLU A 30 -14.96 -5.28 7.44
N ILE A 31 -14.42 -4.13 6.99
CA ILE A 31 -12.97 -3.95 6.84
C ILE A 31 -12.27 -4.06 8.20
N ARG A 32 -12.76 -3.37 9.24
CA ARG A 32 -12.20 -3.46 10.59
C ARG A 32 -12.15 -4.91 11.08
N LYS A 33 -13.23 -5.67 10.90
CA LYS A 33 -13.29 -7.08 11.30
C LYS A 33 -12.26 -7.93 10.54
N ARG A 34 -12.16 -7.79 9.21
CA ARG A 34 -11.16 -8.51 8.40
C ARG A 34 -9.73 -8.15 8.79
N VAL A 35 -9.46 -6.88 9.11
CA VAL A 35 -8.14 -6.44 9.62
C VAL A 35 -7.85 -7.07 10.98
N ALA A 36 -8.84 -7.10 11.90
CA ALA A 36 -8.67 -7.73 13.21
C ALA A 36 -8.39 -9.24 13.13
N GLU A 37 -9.03 -9.91 12.17
CA GLU A 37 -8.84 -11.32 11.82
C GLU A 37 -7.52 -11.60 11.08
N GLY A 38 -6.81 -10.57 10.62
CA GLY A 38 -5.58 -10.72 9.84
C GLY A 38 -5.79 -11.13 8.37
N LYS A 39 -7.02 -11.03 7.87
CA LYS A 39 -7.37 -11.35 6.47
C LYS A 39 -7.14 -10.20 5.50
N VAL A 40 -7.14 -8.97 6.01
CA VAL A 40 -6.84 -7.75 5.26
C VAL A 40 -5.76 -6.97 5.99
N VAL A 41 -4.76 -6.49 5.25
CA VAL A 41 -3.74 -5.56 5.74
C VAL A 41 -3.91 -4.21 5.07
N ILE A 42 -3.60 -3.14 5.80
CA ILE A 42 -3.58 -1.77 5.29
C ILE A 42 -2.21 -1.17 5.59
N PRO A 43 -1.28 -1.17 4.62
CA PRO A 43 0.03 -0.55 4.79
C PRO A 43 -0.12 0.97 4.97
N CYS A 44 0.27 1.49 6.13
CA CYS A 44 0.19 2.92 6.43
C CYS A 44 1.34 3.37 7.35
N ASN A 45 2.55 3.46 6.80
CA ASN A 45 3.70 3.92 7.59
C ASN A 45 3.53 5.41 7.97
N PRO A 46 3.51 5.79 9.26
CA PRO A 46 3.32 7.17 9.71
C PRO A 46 4.38 8.14 9.21
N VAL A 47 5.57 7.64 8.89
CA VAL A 47 6.69 8.44 8.37
C VAL A 47 6.40 8.91 6.93
N ARG A 48 5.42 8.30 6.24
CA ARG A 48 4.98 8.68 4.89
C ARG A 48 3.61 9.38 4.96
N PRO A 49 3.55 10.67 5.31
CA PRO A 49 2.30 11.41 5.32
C PRO A 49 1.71 11.46 3.90
N ASN A 50 0.38 11.44 3.81
CA ASN A 50 -0.37 11.51 2.55
C ASN A 50 -0.18 10.32 1.57
N GLN A 51 0.33 9.18 2.03
CA GLN A 51 0.35 7.97 1.19
C GLN A 51 -1.08 7.54 0.81
N LYS A 52 -1.25 7.07 -0.43
CA LYS A 52 -2.51 6.44 -0.87
C LYS A 52 -2.80 5.23 0.02
N THR A 53 -4.03 5.16 0.53
CA THR A 53 -4.46 4.02 1.34
C THR A 53 -4.88 2.89 0.41
N CYS A 54 -4.35 1.68 0.64
CA CYS A 54 -4.73 0.47 -0.09
C CYS A 54 -4.96 -0.67 0.89
N GLY A 55 -6.12 -1.32 0.84
CA GLY A 55 -6.37 -2.57 1.55
C GLY A 55 -5.94 -3.76 0.69
N ILE A 56 -5.23 -4.73 1.26
CA ILE A 56 -4.78 -5.93 0.55
C ILE A 56 -5.26 -7.14 1.34
N GLY A 57 -6.03 -8.02 0.73
CA GLY A 57 -6.48 -9.23 1.42
C GLY A 57 -7.73 -9.87 0.86
N GLU A 58 -8.21 -10.88 1.59
CA GLU A 58 -9.30 -11.74 1.18
C GLU A 58 -10.60 -10.97 0.95
N GLY A 59 -11.23 -11.24 -0.21
CA GLY A 59 -12.51 -10.69 -0.61
C GLY A 59 -12.51 -9.20 -1.00
N LEU A 60 -11.34 -8.57 -1.10
CA LEU A 60 -11.16 -7.29 -1.79
C LEU A 60 -10.83 -7.55 -3.26
N ARG A 61 -10.85 -6.52 -4.11
CA ARG A 61 -10.36 -6.64 -5.49
C ARG A 61 -8.89 -7.04 -5.50
N THR A 62 -8.49 -7.83 -6.50
CA THR A 62 -7.09 -8.20 -6.70
C THR A 62 -6.24 -6.95 -6.87
N LYS A 63 -5.07 -6.94 -6.21
CA LYS A 63 -4.14 -5.82 -6.21
C LYS A 63 -2.92 -6.12 -7.07
N VAL A 64 -2.42 -5.11 -7.76
CA VAL A 64 -1.22 -5.20 -8.60
C VAL A 64 -0.10 -4.36 -7.99
N ASN A 65 1.07 -4.99 -7.82
CA ASN A 65 2.31 -4.32 -7.42
C ASN A 65 3.23 -4.17 -8.64
N ALA A 66 3.77 -2.97 -8.84
CA ALA A 66 4.86 -2.76 -9.79
C ALA A 66 6.20 -2.58 -9.05
N SER A 67 7.26 -3.11 -9.63
CA SER A 67 8.62 -3.01 -9.09
C SER A 67 9.44 -1.99 -9.89
N ILE A 68 10.16 -1.15 -9.18
CA ILE A 68 11.16 -0.22 -9.71
C ILE A 68 12.49 -0.46 -8.98
N GLY A 69 13.57 0.09 -9.50
CA GLY A 69 14.89 0.05 -8.88
C GLY A 69 16.02 -0.07 -9.89
N THR A 70 17.17 0.48 -9.56
CA THR A 70 18.40 0.40 -10.33
C THR A 70 19.14 -0.93 -10.09
N SER A 71 19.98 -1.34 -11.02
CA SER A 71 20.84 -2.53 -10.88
C SER A 71 22.32 -2.15 -11.01
N SER A 72 23.22 -3.12 -10.85
CA SER A 72 24.65 -2.92 -11.12
C SER A 72 24.92 -2.55 -12.58
N ASP A 73 24.05 -2.99 -13.49
CA ASP A 73 24.23 -2.84 -14.93
C ASP A 73 23.60 -1.53 -15.43
N ILE A 74 22.51 -1.10 -14.80
CA ILE A 74 21.75 0.09 -15.18
C ILE A 74 21.45 0.92 -13.91
N VAL A 75 22.22 2.00 -13.76
CA VAL A 75 22.04 2.99 -12.69
C VAL A 75 21.50 4.28 -13.30
N ASP A 76 20.20 4.32 -13.55
CA ASP A 76 19.51 5.49 -14.10
C ASP A 76 18.26 5.82 -13.26
N VAL A 77 18.40 6.78 -12.34
CA VAL A 77 17.31 7.22 -11.46
C VAL A 77 16.19 7.89 -12.24
N GLU A 78 16.49 8.63 -13.31
CA GLU A 78 15.45 9.30 -14.11
C GLU A 78 14.58 8.29 -14.85
N LEU A 79 15.18 7.20 -15.33
CA LEU A 79 14.44 6.06 -15.88
C LEU A 79 13.52 5.42 -14.83
N GLU A 80 14.03 5.16 -13.62
CA GLU A 80 13.23 4.57 -12.53
C GLU A 80 12.05 5.48 -12.12
N LEU A 81 12.29 6.79 -12.04
CA LEU A 81 11.23 7.76 -11.77
C LEU A 81 10.17 7.79 -12.87
N ARG A 82 10.57 7.66 -14.14
CA ARG A 82 9.62 7.57 -15.26
C ARG A 82 8.79 6.29 -15.18
N LYS A 83 9.39 5.14 -14.86
CA LYS A 83 8.64 3.88 -14.66
C LYS A 83 7.64 3.98 -13.53
N ALA A 84 8.00 4.60 -12.40
CA ALA A 84 7.10 4.81 -11.28
C ALA A 84 5.87 5.66 -11.67
N LYS A 85 6.10 6.76 -12.40
CA LYS A 85 5.02 7.64 -12.89
C LYS A 85 4.08 6.91 -13.85
N ILE A 86 4.63 6.19 -14.83
CA ILE A 86 3.82 5.41 -15.77
C ILE A 86 3.00 4.35 -15.02
N ALA A 87 3.59 3.67 -14.04
CA ALA A 87 2.85 2.69 -13.23
C ALA A 87 1.69 3.34 -12.44
N GLU A 88 1.90 4.54 -11.88
CA GLU A 88 0.84 5.30 -11.21
C GLU A 88 -0.28 5.73 -12.19
N GLU A 89 0.09 6.21 -13.38
CA GLU A 89 -0.84 6.56 -14.46
C GLU A 89 -1.68 5.36 -14.92
N GLU A 90 -1.09 4.16 -14.95
CA GLU A 90 -1.76 2.88 -15.23
C GLU A 90 -2.45 2.26 -14.00
N HIS A 91 -2.58 3.02 -12.92
CA HIS A 91 -3.37 2.69 -11.73
C HIS A 91 -2.92 1.44 -10.95
N VAL A 92 -1.61 1.17 -10.88
CA VAL A 92 -1.09 0.14 -9.97
C VAL A 92 -1.47 0.46 -8.52
N ASP A 93 -1.69 -0.57 -7.72
CA ASP A 93 -2.13 -0.40 -6.33
C ASP A 93 -0.94 -0.10 -5.39
N THR A 94 0.21 -0.70 -5.67
CA THR A 94 1.43 -0.50 -4.89
C THR A 94 2.67 -0.45 -5.76
N LEU A 95 3.71 0.21 -5.24
CA LEU A 95 5.05 0.22 -5.80
C LEU A 95 6.04 -0.36 -4.79
N MET A 96 7.03 -1.07 -5.30
CA MET A 96 8.17 -1.56 -4.51
C MET A 96 9.47 -1.07 -5.12
N GLU A 97 10.28 -0.40 -4.31
CA GLU A 97 11.65 0.00 -4.61
C GLU A 97 12.58 -1.19 -4.31
N LEU A 98 13.34 -1.64 -5.32
CA LEU A 98 14.21 -2.81 -5.29
C LEU A 98 15.63 -2.49 -5.81
N SER A 99 16.11 -1.26 -5.64
CA SER A 99 17.44 -0.87 -6.12
C SER A 99 18.52 -1.73 -5.49
N ALA A 100 19.43 -2.22 -6.33
CA ALA A 100 20.56 -3.08 -5.96
C ALA A 100 21.92 -2.55 -6.43
N GLY A 101 21.95 -1.39 -7.11
CA GLY A 101 23.18 -0.76 -7.59
C GLY A 101 23.08 0.75 -7.63
N GLY A 102 24.23 1.44 -7.49
CA GLY A 102 24.28 2.90 -7.41
C GLY A 102 23.93 3.46 -6.04
N ILE A 103 23.38 4.68 -6.00
CA ILE A 103 22.90 5.32 -4.77
C ILE A 103 21.52 4.74 -4.46
N LEU A 104 21.40 4.06 -3.32
CA LEU A 104 20.13 3.59 -2.78
C LEU A 104 19.38 4.79 -2.20
N ILE A 105 18.12 4.97 -2.62
CA ILE A 105 17.24 6.11 -2.27
C ILE A 105 16.04 5.65 -1.46
#